data_AF-A0A2K0TYV0-F1
#
_entry.id   AF-A0A2K0TYV0-F1
#
_cell.length_a   1.000
_cell.length_b   1.000
_cell.length_c   1.000
_cell.angle_alpha   90.00
_cell.angle_beta   90.00
_cell.angle_gamma   90.00
#
_symmetry.space_group_name_H-M   'P 1'
#
loop_
_entity.id
_entity.type
_entity.pdbx_description
1 polymer ?
#
loop_
_entity_poly.entity_id
_entity_poly.type
_entity_poly.pdbx_seq_one_letter_code
_entity_poly.pdbx_strand_id
1 'polypeptide(L)' 'MNRKHSETGITDEAAVEGHDLIHNAEVEEQRAHGDQALTQPDEGDEPLNTTKQAEPMAGQGGRRHSAMDKVKEALHLKK' A
#
# COMPACT_ATOMS: atom_id res chain seq x y z
N MET A 1 18.94 -35.91 1.53
CA MET A 1 17.90 -35.26 0.71
C MET A 1 18.31 -33.80 0.51
N ASN A 2 19.01 -33.49 -0.58
CA ASN A 2 19.44 -32.12 -0.87
C ASN A 2 18.30 -31.41 -1.60
N ARG A 3 17.55 -30.56 -0.90
CA ARG A 3 16.61 -29.64 -1.55
C ARG A 3 17.46 -28.62 -2.30
N LYS A 4 17.51 -28.73 -3.63
CA LYS A 4 18.02 -27.66 -4.49
C LYS A 4 17.08 -26.48 -4.32
N HIS A 5 17.50 -25.48 -3.55
CA HIS A 5 16.85 -24.17 -3.57
C HIS A 5 17.07 -23.63 -4.98
N SER A 6 15.99 -23.58 -5.77
CA SER A 6 16.03 -22.98 -7.07
C SER A 6 16.32 -21.48 -6.89
N GLU A 7 17.28 -20.95 -7.65
CA GLU A 7 17.60 -19.52 -7.77
C GLU A 7 16.46 -18.77 -8.50
N THR A 8 15.21 -19.03 -8.10
CA THR A 8 13.99 -18.55 -8.78
C THR A 8 13.43 -17.28 -8.14
N GLY A 9 14.30 -16.44 -7.58
CA GLY A 9 13.93 -15.11 -7.08
C GLY A 9 13.93 -14.06 -8.20
N ILE A 10 13.23 -12.95 -7.98
CA ILE A 10 13.51 -11.72 -8.73
C ILE A 10 14.89 -11.22 -8.30
N THR A 11 15.68 -10.70 -9.24
CA THR A 11 16.98 -10.11 -8.88
C THR A 11 16.76 -8.80 -8.14
N ASP A 12 17.74 -8.39 -7.32
CA ASP A 12 17.65 -7.13 -6.59
C ASP A 12 17.50 -5.96 -7.56
N GLU A 13 18.15 -6.01 -8.73
CA GLU A 13 18.02 -4.98 -9.76
C GLU A 13 16.60 -4.89 -10.31
N ALA A 14 15.95 -6.04 -10.59
CA ALA A 14 14.57 -6.06 -11.08
C ALA A 14 13.58 -5.62 -10.00
N ALA A 15 13.87 -5.90 -8.74
CA ALA A 15 13.06 -5.43 -7.61
C ALA A 15 13.16 -3.89 -7.47
N VAL A 16 14.36 -3.33 -7.57
CA VAL A 16 14.60 -1.88 -7.52
C VAL A 16 13.95 -1.19 -8.71
N GLU A 17 14.12 -1.72 -9.93
CA GLU A 17 13.47 -1.16 -11.12
C GLU A 17 11.94 -1.17 -10.99
N GLY A 18 11.37 -2.28 -10.53
CA GLY A 18 9.93 -2.39 -10.29
C GLY A 18 9.43 -1.41 -9.23
N HIS A 19 10.21 -1.24 -8.16
CA HIS A 19 9.92 -0.27 -7.10
C HIS A 19 9.89 1.16 -7.66
N ASP A 20 10.93 1.57 -8.38
CA ASP A 20 11.03 2.92 -8.93
C ASP A 20 9.92 3.22 -9.94
N LEU A 21 9.54 2.22 -10.75
CA LEU A 21 8.44 2.35 -11.71
C LEU A 21 7.11 2.60 -11.01
N ILE A 22 6.81 1.85 -9.95
CA ILE A 22 5.57 2.00 -9.19
C ILE A 22 5.55 3.34 -8.48
N HIS A 23 6.64 3.69 -7.77
CA HIS A 23 6.75 4.96 -7.04
C HIS A 23 6.52 6.17 -7.95
N ASN A 24 7.14 6.19 -9.13
CA ASN A 24 6.96 7.29 -10.08
C ASN A 24 5.51 7.41 -10.55
N ALA A 25 4.84 6.27 -10.80
CA ALA A 25 3.43 6.26 -11.19
C ALA A 25 2.52 6.80 -10.08
N GLU A 26 2.80 6.48 -8.82
CA GLU A 26 2.06 6.99 -7.66
C GLU A 26 2.24 8.50 -7.50
N VAL A 27 3.46 9.01 -7.65
CA VAL A 27 3.75 10.46 -7.60
C VAL A 27 3.01 11.21 -8.71
N GLU A 28 2.98 10.66 -9.92
CA GLU A 28 2.23 11.26 -11.03
C GLU A 28 0.73 11.24 -10.78
N GLU A 29 0.21 10.14 -10.24
CA GLU A 29 -1.21 9.99 -9.89
C GLU A 29 -1.64 11.02 -8.84
N GLN A 30 -0.82 11.23 -7.80
CA GLN A 30 -1.07 12.26 -6.78
C GLN A 30 -1.05 13.67 -7.35
N ARG A 31 -0.10 13.96 -8.26
CA ARG A 31 -0.04 15.25 -8.94
C ARG A 31 -1.26 15.49 -9.82
N ALA A 32 -1.78 14.45 -10.47
CA ALA A 32 -2.92 14.55 -11.37
C ALA A 32 -4.26 14.59 -10.65
N HIS A 33 -4.43 13.82 -9.57
CA HIS A 33 -5.71 13.56 -8.92
C HIS A 33 -5.87 14.20 -7.53
N GLY A 34 -4.80 14.67 -6.89
CA GLY A 34 -4.84 15.38 -5.61
C GLY A 34 -5.63 14.62 -4.54
N ASP A 35 -6.69 15.22 -3.99
CA ASP A 35 -7.54 14.62 -2.95
C ASP A 35 -8.35 13.39 -3.41
N GLN A 36 -8.43 13.14 -4.72
CA GLN A 36 -9.07 11.97 -5.30
C GLN A 36 -8.08 10.85 -5.63
N ALA A 37 -6.79 11.06 -5.33
CA ALA A 37 -5.76 10.06 -5.54
C ALA A 37 -6.12 8.73 -4.85
N LEU A 38 -5.94 7.63 -5.58
CA LEU A 38 -6.11 6.28 -5.03
C LEU A 38 -4.90 5.85 -4.21
N THR A 39 -3.75 6.49 -4.46
CA THR A 39 -2.48 6.21 -3.79
C THR A 39 -2.33 7.09 -2.55
N GLN A 40 -1.53 6.64 -1.57
CA GLN A 40 -1.26 7.42 -0.36
C GLN A 40 -0.06 8.34 -0.60
N PRO A 41 -0.11 9.59 -0.09
CA PRO A 41 1.04 10.50 -0.18
C PRO A 41 2.27 9.83 0.43
N ASP A 42 3.41 9.97 -0.24
CA ASP A 42 4.67 9.44 0.25
C ASP A 42 5.11 10.20 1.51
N GLU A 43 4.83 9.63 2.67
CA GLU A 43 5.26 10.16 3.98
C GLU A 43 6.67 9.65 4.36
N GLY A 44 7.33 8.88 3.48
CA GLY A 44 8.63 8.25 3.73
C GLY A 44 8.53 7.06 4.70
N ASP A 45 9.43 6.10 4.53
CA ASP A 45 9.56 4.99 5.47
C ASP A 45 10.23 5.47 6.77
N GLU A 46 9.46 5.56 7.85
CA GLU A 46 10.01 5.50 9.21
C GLU A 46 10.91 4.25 9.31
N PRO A 47 12.14 4.35 9.88
CA PRO A 47 13.13 3.29 9.78
C PRO A 47 12.57 1.95 10.28
N LEU A 48 12.40 1.02 9.33
CA LEU A 48 11.80 -0.28 9.56
C LEU A 48 12.77 -1.14 10.37
N ASN A 49 12.62 -1.16 11.71
CA ASN A 49 13.27 -2.16 12.54
C ASN A 49 12.74 -3.54 12.13
N THR A 50 13.59 -4.32 11.46
CA THR A 50 13.31 -5.61 10.81
C THR A 50 12.89 -6.67 11.83
N THR A 51 11.65 -6.64 12.32
CA THR A 51 11.03 -7.79 13.02
C THR A 51 9.50 -7.84 12.92
N LYS A 52 8.85 -6.93 12.20
CA LYS A 52 7.38 -7.01 12.06
C LYS A 52 7.01 -7.69 10.75
N GLN A 53 6.65 -8.96 10.90
CA GLN A 53 5.82 -9.71 9.97
C GLN A 53 4.68 -8.80 9.49
N ALA A 54 4.30 -8.96 8.22
CA ALA A 54 3.12 -8.36 7.62
C ALA A 54 1.88 -8.77 8.42
N GLU A 55 1.58 -8.02 9.47
CA GLU A 55 0.27 -7.96 10.09
C GLU A 55 -0.49 -6.82 9.41
N PRO A 56 -1.78 -6.98 9.07
CA PRO A 56 -2.57 -5.86 8.58
C PRO A 56 -2.68 -4.86 9.74
N MET A 57 -2.00 -3.71 9.65
CA MET A 57 -2.08 -2.68 10.68
C MET A 57 -3.47 -2.05 10.68
N ALA A 58 -4.38 -2.71 11.40
CA ALA A 58 -5.59 -2.15 11.93
C ALA A 58 -5.22 -1.19 13.08
N GLY A 59 -5.19 0.10 12.75
CA GLY A 59 -5.86 1.13 13.54
C GLY A 59 -5.13 1.80 14.70
N GLN A 60 -4.91 3.11 14.56
CA GLN A 60 -5.24 4.16 15.57
C GLN A 60 -5.05 5.53 14.89
N GLY A 61 -5.89 6.56 14.98
CA GLY A 61 -7.16 6.78 15.64
C GLY A 61 -7.69 8.14 15.16
N GLY A 62 -8.89 8.17 14.62
CA GLY A 62 -9.52 9.40 14.12
C GLY A 62 -10.69 9.02 13.23
N ARG A 63 -11.90 8.97 13.80
CA ARG A 63 -13.21 8.67 13.18
C ARG A 63 -13.15 8.30 11.68
N ARG A 64 -12.63 7.10 11.39
CA ARG A 64 -12.62 6.56 10.05
C ARG A 64 -14.03 6.05 9.80
N HIS A 65 -14.84 6.83 9.10
CA HIS A 65 -16.00 6.29 8.41
C HIS A 65 -15.48 5.12 7.57
N SER A 66 -15.92 3.90 7.89
CA SER A 66 -15.48 2.71 7.16
C SER A 66 -15.83 2.90 5.68
N ALA A 67 -15.05 2.33 4.77
CA ALA A 67 -15.45 2.27 3.36
C ALA A 67 -16.88 1.71 3.23
N MET A 68 -17.26 0.79 4.12
CA MET A 68 -18.62 0.27 4.24
C MET A 68 -19.65 1.32 4.67
N ASP A 69 -19.29 2.30 5.48
CA ASP A 69 -20.21 3.37 5.87
C ASP A 69 -20.52 4.29 4.70
N LYS A 70 -19.54 4.56 3.82
CA LYS A 70 -19.75 5.32 2.58
C LYS A 70 -20.68 4.56 1.62
N VAL A 71 -20.49 3.25 1.46
CA VAL A 71 -21.36 2.40 0.64
C VAL A 71 -22.79 2.37 1.19
N LYS A 72 -22.96 2.25 2.50
CA LYS A 72 -24.28 2.28 3.14
C LYS A 72 -24.99 3.62 2.96
N GLU A 73 -24.27 4.74 2.97
CA GLU A 73 -24.86 6.05 2.66
C GLU A 73 -25.30 6.17 1.20
N ALA A 74 -24.43 5.79 0.26
CA ALA A 74 -24.75 5.86 -1.17
C ALA A 74 -25.98 5.01 -1.55
N LEU A 75 -26.20 3.91 -0.81
CA LEU A 75 -27.34 3.02 -1.01
C LEU A 75 -28.55 3.38 -0.13
N HIS A 76 -28.52 4.49 0.60
CA HIS A 76 -29.57 4.93 1.54
C HIS A 76 -29.99 3.83 2.54
N LEU A 77 -29.04 3.00 2.96
CA LEU A 77 -29.28 1.88 3.88
C LEU A 77 -29.27 2.31 5.35
N LYS A 78 -29.02 3.59 5.64
CA LYS A 78 -29.16 4.17 6.98
C LYS A 78 -30.63 4.51 7.21
N LYS A 79 -31.28 3.76 8.11
CA LYS A 79 -32.64 4.04 8.61
C LYS A 79 -32.62 5.11 9.69
#